data_AF-A0A8J6EJ36-F1
#
_entry.id   AF-A0A8J6EJ36-F1
#
_cell.length_a   1.000
_cell.length_b   1.000
_cell.length_c   1.000
_cell.angle_alpha   90.00
_cell.angle_beta   90.00
_cell.angle_gamma   90.00
#
_symmetry.space_group_name_H-M   'P 1'
#
loop_
_entity.id
_entity.type
_entity.pdbx_description
1 polymer ?
#
loop_
_entity_poly.entity_id
_entity_poly.type
_entity_poly.pdbx_seq_one_letter_code
_entity_poly.pdbx_strand_id
1 'polypeptide(L)'
;MWPDGRPTAFLVACCDGEFMLHSHATYEDVSRTYTPRKTSRPQKNCSRLRKVQEILSKSSKSTPDGILCILGIDSRYNEGCRELANYLLFDLYGQQSIEFEEIGFPEEVLDDVIVLIKRDSVHLYCNPVNYSYLLPYVSCWRNLHVHCMTQSEYEDEEAAEEFKIASFVNMVRDCSRIGIPYSSEGHLQTFDMFIVEKWPIVQAFALEGIGGGGFFTMKYELMDVSESLWKVFSAMDPVSLEVLLTEVCL
;
A
#
# COMPACT_ATOMS: atom_id res chain seq x y z
N MET A 1 9.78 -20.84 0.19
CA MET A 1 10.37 -21.53 -0.99
C MET A 1 9.26 -21.65 -2.01
N TRP A 2 9.46 -21.08 -3.19
CA TRP A 2 8.63 -21.40 -4.36
C TRP A 2 8.79 -22.89 -4.74
N PRO A 3 7.83 -23.50 -5.46
CA PRO A 3 7.95 -24.87 -5.98
C PRO A 3 9.22 -25.10 -6.83
N ASP A 4 9.78 -24.02 -7.39
CA ASP A 4 10.90 -23.97 -8.33
C ASP A 4 12.22 -23.46 -7.70
N GLY A 5 12.30 -23.36 -6.38
CA GLY A 5 13.59 -23.21 -5.67
C GLY A 5 14.34 -21.89 -5.89
N ARG A 6 13.73 -20.89 -6.52
CA ARG A 6 14.34 -19.56 -6.70
C ARG A 6 14.41 -18.78 -5.37
N PRO A 7 15.55 -18.12 -5.07
CA PRO A 7 15.67 -17.28 -3.88
C PRO A 7 14.70 -16.11 -3.98
N THR A 8 13.94 -15.88 -2.91
CA THR A 8 13.08 -14.71 -2.76
C THR A 8 13.99 -13.53 -2.41
N ALA A 9 14.05 -12.51 -3.27
CA ALA A 9 14.69 -11.26 -2.93
C ALA A 9 13.82 -10.52 -1.90
N PHE A 10 14.04 -10.78 -0.62
CA PHE A 10 13.53 -9.93 0.45
C PHE A 10 14.48 -8.75 0.61
N LEU A 11 14.11 -7.58 0.09
CA LEU A 11 14.78 -6.35 0.48
C LEU A 11 14.30 -5.97 1.89
N VAL A 12 15.10 -6.32 2.88
CA VAL A 12 14.98 -5.75 4.22
C VAL A 12 15.54 -4.34 4.15
N ALA A 13 14.68 -3.33 4.31
CA ALA A 13 15.14 -1.96 4.50
C ALA A 13 15.95 -1.89 5.80
N CYS A 14 17.28 -1.86 5.69
CA CYS A 14 18.17 -1.56 6.81
C CYS A 14 18.20 -0.04 7.03
N CYS A 15 18.20 0.37 8.30
CA CYS A 15 18.18 1.78 8.72
C CYS A 15 19.39 2.63 8.27
N ASP A 16 20.38 2.05 7.60
CA ASP A 16 21.72 2.64 7.42
C ASP A 16 22.07 3.03 5.98
N GLY A 17 21.09 3.18 5.08
CA GLY A 17 21.22 4.12 3.95
C GLY A 17 22.36 3.95 2.93
N GLU A 18 23.00 2.79 2.80
CA GLU A 18 24.00 2.54 1.74
C GLU A 18 23.66 1.30 0.91
N PHE A 19 23.36 1.52 -0.38
CA PHE A 19 23.47 0.50 -1.42
C PHE A 19 24.19 1.10 -2.63
N MET A 20 25.34 0.51 -2.98
CA MET A 20 26.12 0.83 -4.18
C MET A 20 25.47 0.17 -5.42
N LEU A 21 24.97 0.98 -6.34
CA LEU A 21 24.54 0.56 -7.68
C LEU A 21 25.68 0.83 -8.68
N HIS A 22 26.17 -0.21 -9.35
CA HIS A 22 27.08 -0.06 -10.48
C HIS A 22 26.34 -0.09 -11.82
N SER A 23 26.56 1.01 -12.55
CA SER A 23 26.60 1.22 -14.01
C SER A 23 25.32 1.39 -14.84
N HIS A 24 25.12 2.67 -15.18
CA HIS A 24 24.96 3.25 -16.53
C HIS A 24 23.68 2.98 -17.34
N ALA A 25 22.64 3.78 -17.05
CA ALA A 25 21.93 4.61 -18.04
C ALA A 25 21.20 5.77 -17.33
N THR A 26 21.54 7.00 -17.75
CA THR A 26 21.02 8.34 -17.42
C THR A 26 19.89 8.49 -16.38
N TYR A 27 20.31 8.68 -15.13
CA TYR A 27 19.52 9.08 -13.96
C TYR A 27 19.34 10.63 -13.86
N GLU A 28 19.93 11.41 -14.77
CA GLU A 28 20.17 12.85 -14.54
C GLU A 28 19.06 13.82 -14.98
N ASP A 29 18.05 13.40 -15.77
CA ASP A 29 17.04 14.35 -16.28
C ASP A 29 15.71 14.37 -15.50
N VAL A 30 15.39 13.34 -14.70
CA VAL A 30 14.18 13.32 -13.85
C VAL A 30 14.50 13.69 -12.40
N SER A 31 15.76 13.56 -11.97
CA SER A 31 16.19 13.89 -10.60
C SER A 31 16.38 15.40 -10.34
N ARG A 32 16.27 16.25 -11.37
CA ARG A 32 16.54 17.70 -11.25
C ARG A 32 15.36 18.55 -10.81
N THR A 33 14.13 18.02 -10.85
CA THR A 33 12.92 18.81 -10.50
C THR A 33 12.22 18.37 -9.21
N TYR A 34 12.56 17.21 -8.63
CA TYR A 34 11.96 16.78 -7.37
C TYR A 34 12.95 16.85 -6.20
N THR A 35 12.94 17.96 -5.48
CA THR A 35 13.42 18.00 -4.09
C THR A 35 12.25 17.75 -3.16
N PRO A 36 12.09 16.55 -2.56
CA PRO A 36 11.10 16.35 -1.53
C PRO A 36 11.38 17.34 -0.40
N ARG A 37 10.37 18.10 0.08
CA ARG A 37 10.51 19.04 1.21
C ARG A 37 11.13 18.29 2.40
N LYS A 38 12.44 18.48 2.60
CA LYS A 38 13.27 17.75 3.56
C LYS A 38 12.97 18.22 4.98
N THR A 39 12.69 17.27 5.88
CA THR A 39 13.30 17.07 7.22
C THR A 39 12.37 16.54 8.32
N SER A 40 11.05 16.43 8.13
CA SER A 40 10.15 15.94 9.20
C SER A 40 9.20 14.78 8.86
N ARG A 41 9.20 14.27 7.62
CA ARG A 41 8.22 13.26 7.16
C ARG A 41 8.42 11.84 7.74
N PRO A 42 9.64 11.30 7.91
CA PRO A 42 9.81 9.90 8.33
C PRO A 42 9.23 9.58 9.71
N GLN A 43 9.55 10.39 10.73
CA GLN A 43 9.05 10.16 12.10
C GLN A 43 7.51 10.30 12.19
N LYS A 44 6.94 11.24 11.43
CA LYS A 44 5.50 11.45 11.36
C LYS A 44 4.80 10.23 10.73
N ASN A 45 5.42 9.56 9.76
CA ASN A 45 4.81 8.41 9.08
C ASN A 45 4.71 7.19 10.01
N CYS A 46 5.78 6.89 10.75
CA CYS A 46 5.76 5.81 11.76
C CYS A 46 4.68 6.01 12.82
N SER A 47 4.27 7.25 13.10
CA SER A 47 3.23 7.54 14.09
C SER A 47 1.82 7.24 13.55
N ARG A 48 1.55 7.60 12.29
CA ARG A 48 0.29 7.31 11.60
C ARG A 48 0.08 5.82 11.40
N LEU A 49 1.11 5.11 10.93
CA LEU A 49 1.07 3.66 10.80
C LEU A 49 0.75 2.98 12.15
N ARG A 50 1.40 3.41 13.23
CA ARG A 50 1.15 2.86 14.57
C ARG A 50 -0.29 3.05 15.03
N LYS A 51 -0.89 4.22 14.81
CA LYS A 51 -2.32 4.46 15.11
C LYS A 51 -3.24 3.50 14.34
N VAL A 52 -2.91 3.19 13.09
CA VAL A 52 -3.66 2.19 12.31
C VAL A 52 -3.46 0.78 12.89
N GLN A 53 -2.22 0.42 13.24
CA GLN A 53 -1.91 -0.87 13.87
C GLN A 53 -2.58 -1.06 15.24
N GLU A 54 -2.87 0.03 15.97
CA GLU A 54 -3.61 -0.03 17.23
C GLU A 54 -5.04 -0.56 17.06
N ILE A 55 -5.65 -0.43 15.88
CA ILE A 55 -6.94 -1.07 15.56
C ILE A 55 -6.83 -2.59 15.71
N LEU A 56 -5.68 -3.18 15.36
CA LEU A 56 -5.38 -4.61 15.40
C LEU A 56 -4.95 -5.13 16.78
N SER A 57 -4.80 -4.23 17.76
CA SER A 57 -4.31 -4.55 19.11
C SER A 57 -5.42 -4.93 20.09
N LYS A 58 -6.68 -4.65 19.76
CA LYS A 58 -7.83 -4.98 20.61
C LYS A 58 -8.03 -6.49 20.58
N SER A 59 -7.79 -7.17 21.70
CA SER A 59 -8.02 -8.62 21.80
C SER A 59 -9.51 -8.91 21.91
N SER A 60 -10.24 -8.86 20.79
CA SER A 60 -11.62 -9.35 20.66
C SER A 60 -11.71 -10.38 19.55
N LYS A 61 -12.74 -11.23 19.60
CA LYS A 61 -13.05 -12.17 18.49
C LYS A 61 -13.35 -11.46 17.16
N SER A 62 -13.61 -10.16 17.19
CA SER A 62 -13.98 -9.34 16.04
C SER A 62 -12.84 -8.49 15.49
N THR A 63 -11.59 -8.76 15.87
CA THR A 63 -10.45 -7.96 15.41
C THR A 63 -9.77 -8.67 14.23
N PRO A 64 -9.55 -7.97 13.10
CA PRO A 64 -8.86 -8.56 11.96
C PRO A 64 -7.38 -8.82 12.27
N ASP A 65 -6.77 -9.73 11.52
CA ASP A 65 -5.35 -10.05 11.64
C ASP A 65 -4.48 -9.04 10.88
N GLY A 66 -5.06 -8.38 9.87
CA GLY A 66 -4.48 -7.25 9.16
C GLY A 66 -5.53 -6.43 8.42
N ILE A 67 -5.16 -5.20 8.03
CA ILE A 67 -5.94 -4.31 7.18
C ILE A 67 -5.34 -4.35 5.78
N LEU A 68 -6.17 -4.73 4.80
CA LEU A 68 -5.79 -4.84 3.39
C LEU A 68 -6.27 -3.59 2.64
N CYS A 69 -5.32 -2.85 2.09
CA CYS A 69 -5.53 -1.66 1.26
C CYS A 69 -5.02 -1.98 -0.15
N ILE A 70 -5.91 -1.93 -1.14
CA ILE A 70 -5.59 -2.17 -2.55
C ILE A 70 -5.97 -0.91 -3.31
N LEU A 71 -5.01 -0.32 -4.04
CA LEU A 71 -5.24 0.88 -4.83
C LEU A 71 -5.62 0.53 -6.28
N GLY A 72 -6.07 1.54 -7.03
CA GLY A 72 -6.29 1.42 -8.45
C GLY A 72 -7.40 0.47 -8.89
N ILE A 73 -7.27 0.03 -10.14
CA ILE A 73 -8.23 -0.85 -10.81
C ILE A 73 -8.41 -2.19 -10.07
N ASP A 74 -7.38 -2.64 -9.35
CA ASP A 74 -7.39 -3.92 -8.63
C ASP A 74 -8.40 -3.96 -7.47
N SER A 75 -8.81 -2.81 -6.93
CA SER A 75 -9.94 -2.67 -5.99
C SER A 75 -11.17 -1.99 -6.59
N ARG A 76 -11.16 -1.80 -7.92
CA ARG A 76 -12.13 -0.94 -8.64
C ARG A 76 -12.14 0.49 -8.08
N TYR A 77 -10.97 1.04 -7.81
CA TYR A 77 -10.75 2.39 -7.29
C TYR A 77 -11.48 2.63 -5.97
N ASN A 78 -11.34 1.70 -5.02
CA ASN A 78 -12.03 1.81 -3.74
C ASN A 78 -11.56 3.04 -2.94
N GLU A 79 -12.50 3.95 -2.66
CA GLU A 79 -12.19 5.23 -2.01
C GLU A 79 -11.65 5.09 -0.59
N GLY A 80 -12.13 4.11 0.19
CA GLY A 80 -11.64 3.89 1.55
C GLY A 80 -10.19 3.39 1.56
N CYS A 81 -9.80 2.57 0.58
CA CYS A 81 -8.40 2.20 0.35
C CYS A 81 -7.56 3.44 0.01
N ARG A 82 -8.04 4.30 -0.90
CA ARG A 82 -7.35 5.54 -1.27
C ARG A 82 -7.19 6.50 -0.09
N GLU A 83 -8.24 6.66 0.73
CA GLU A 83 -8.22 7.50 1.93
C GLU A 83 -7.18 7.00 2.95
N LEU A 84 -7.11 5.70 3.19
CA LEU A 84 -6.08 5.10 4.05
C LEU A 84 -4.67 5.31 3.49
N ALA A 85 -4.47 5.11 2.20
CA ALA A 85 -3.17 5.34 1.57
C ALA A 85 -2.74 6.81 1.68
N ASN A 86 -3.64 7.75 1.41
CA ASN A 86 -3.38 9.19 1.59
C ASN A 86 -3.06 9.56 3.03
N TYR A 87 -3.78 8.98 4.00
CA TYR A 87 -3.45 9.17 5.41
C TYR A 87 -2.00 8.74 5.71
N LEU A 88 -1.59 7.56 5.25
CA LEU A 88 -0.25 7.02 5.51
C LEU A 88 0.86 7.71 4.71
N LEU A 89 0.55 8.18 3.51
CA LEU A 89 1.53 8.70 2.55
C LEU A 89 1.45 10.22 2.38
N PHE A 90 0.86 10.91 3.36
CA PHE A 90 0.76 12.37 3.41
C PHE A 90 0.11 12.98 2.16
N ASP A 91 -1.05 12.41 1.81
CA ASP A 91 -1.88 12.84 0.70
C ASP A 91 -1.18 12.76 -0.67
N LEU A 92 -0.26 11.80 -0.82
CA LEU A 92 0.47 11.55 -2.06
C LEU A 92 -0.46 11.48 -3.28
N TYR A 93 -1.58 10.77 -3.16
CA TYR A 93 -2.55 10.58 -4.25
C TYR A 93 -3.59 11.71 -4.34
N GLY A 94 -3.68 12.60 -3.34
CA GLY A 94 -4.54 13.78 -3.37
C GLY A 94 -3.82 15.02 -3.93
N GLN A 95 -2.56 15.22 -3.55
CA GLN A 95 -1.75 16.38 -3.94
C GLN A 95 -1.19 16.30 -5.36
N GLN A 96 -0.92 15.07 -5.84
CA GLN A 96 -0.17 14.90 -7.08
C GLN A 96 -1.04 14.71 -8.32
N SER A 97 -2.38 14.66 -8.21
CA SER A 97 -3.27 14.62 -9.37
C SER A 97 -3.07 15.84 -10.28
N ILE A 98 -2.87 17.03 -9.69
CA ILE A 98 -2.64 18.27 -10.43
C ILE A 98 -1.22 18.31 -11.03
N GLU A 99 -0.20 17.93 -10.25
CA GLU A 99 1.19 17.97 -10.73
C GLU A 99 1.45 16.89 -11.79
N PHE A 100 0.91 15.67 -11.66
CA PHE A 100 1.15 14.58 -12.63
C PHE A 100 0.43 14.77 -13.96
N GLU A 101 -0.77 15.37 -13.96
CA GLU A 101 -1.44 15.78 -15.19
C GLU A 101 -0.58 16.78 -15.99
N GLU A 102 0.11 17.70 -15.32
CA GLU A 102 0.98 18.70 -15.96
C GLU A 102 2.26 18.11 -16.56
N ILE A 103 2.78 16.99 -16.02
CA ILE A 103 3.97 16.28 -16.53
C ILE A 103 3.62 15.06 -17.40
N GLY A 104 2.34 14.80 -17.65
CA GLY A 104 1.85 13.72 -18.53
C GLY A 104 2.02 12.31 -17.94
N PHE A 105 2.11 12.19 -16.61
CA PHE A 105 2.15 10.91 -15.92
C PHE A 105 0.71 10.45 -15.61
N PRO A 106 0.25 9.28 -16.08
CA PRO A 106 -1.09 8.80 -15.76
C PRO A 106 -1.18 8.49 -14.25
N GLU A 107 -2.20 9.05 -13.57
CA GLU A 107 -2.55 8.71 -12.17
C GLU A 107 -2.63 7.18 -11.96
N GLU A 108 -3.08 6.48 -12.99
CA GLU A 108 -3.20 5.01 -13.07
C GLU A 108 -1.89 4.25 -12.83
N VAL A 109 -0.72 4.87 -13.03
CA VAL A 109 0.58 4.21 -12.84
C VAL A 109 0.93 4.03 -11.36
N LEU A 110 0.57 5.00 -10.51
CA LEU A 110 0.91 5.02 -9.08
C LEU A 110 0.02 4.14 -8.21
N ASP A 111 -1.07 3.68 -8.80
CA ASP A 111 -2.17 2.97 -8.16
C ASP A 111 -1.96 1.44 -8.14
N ASP A 112 -0.94 0.92 -8.83
CA ASP A 112 -0.52 -0.50 -8.75
C ASP A 112 0.26 -0.76 -7.45
N VAL A 113 -0.48 -0.70 -6.34
CA VAL A 113 0.03 -0.79 -4.96
C VAL A 113 -0.94 -1.59 -4.09
N ILE A 114 -0.40 -2.54 -3.34
CA ILE A 114 -1.15 -3.29 -2.32
C ILE A 114 -0.40 -3.17 -0.99
N VAL A 115 -1.10 -2.73 0.05
CA VAL A 115 -0.57 -2.64 1.41
C VAL A 115 -1.36 -3.55 2.32
N LEU A 116 -0.66 -4.46 3.01
CA LEU A 116 -1.24 -5.24 4.11
C LEU A 116 -0.57 -4.84 5.43
N ILE A 117 -1.34 -4.16 6.27
CA ILE A 117 -0.90 -3.69 7.57
C ILE A 117 -1.26 -4.76 8.60
N LYS A 118 -0.25 -5.39 9.20
CA LYS A 118 -0.41 -6.31 10.33
C LYS A 118 0.01 -5.58 11.61
N ARG A 119 -0.27 -6.17 12.77
CA ARG A 119 0.04 -5.57 14.08
C ARG A 119 1.50 -5.16 14.23
N ASP A 120 2.41 -6.02 13.79
CA ASP A 120 3.85 -5.86 14.00
C ASP A 120 4.65 -5.82 12.71
N SER A 121 4.01 -5.87 11.54
CA SER A 121 4.67 -5.82 10.24
C SER A 121 3.79 -5.17 9.18
N VAL A 122 4.39 -4.73 8.08
CA VAL A 122 3.68 -4.21 6.91
C VAL A 122 4.23 -4.90 5.68
N HIS A 123 3.34 -5.34 4.81
CA HIS A 123 3.72 -5.82 3.49
C HIS A 123 3.28 -4.79 2.46
N LEU A 124 4.16 -4.49 1.50
CA LEU A 124 3.93 -3.55 0.41
C LEU A 124 4.27 -4.27 -0.90
N TYR A 125 3.28 -4.50 -1.75
CA TYR A 125 3.53 -4.74 -3.16
C TYR A 125 3.47 -3.40 -3.91
N CYS A 126 4.41 -3.20 -4.83
CA CYS A 126 4.37 -2.11 -5.81
C CYS A 126 5.24 -2.47 -7.01
N ASN A 127 4.91 -1.92 -8.18
CA ASN A 127 5.79 -2.03 -9.35
C ASN A 127 7.10 -1.21 -9.16
N PRO A 128 8.13 -1.43 -10.01
CA PRO A 128 9.43 -0.76 -9.87
C PRO A 128 9.36 0.77 -10.01
N VAL A 129 8.42 1.28 -10.81
CA VAL A 129 8.19 2.72 -10.99
C VAL A 129 7.75 3.33 -9.65
N ASN A 130 6.71 2.75 -9.06
CA ASN A 130 6.10 3.19 -7.79
C ASN A 130 7.06 3.07 -6.61
N TYR A 131 7.94 2.07 -6.62
CA TYR A 131 8.92 1.86 -5.57
C TYR A 131 9.73 3.13 -5.27
N SER A 132 10.20 3.82 -6.31
CA SER A 132 11.01 5.03 -6.16
C SER A 132 10.25 6.19 -5.49
N TYR A 133 8.96 6.33 -5.78
CA TYR A 133 8.09 7.36 -5.22
C TYR A 133 7.62 7.04 -3.80
N LEU A 134 7.41 5.75 -3.49
CA LEU A 134 6.94 5.29 -2.18
C LEU A 134 8.06 5.24 -1.14
N LEU A 135 9.30 4.96 -1.56
CA LEU A 135 10.44 4.74 -0.66
C LEU A 135 10.66 5.87 0.37
N PRO A 136 10.58 7.17 0.03
CA PRO A 136 10.71 8.26 1.00
C PRO A 136 9.67 8.23 2.12
N TYR A 137 8.52 7.61 1.87
CA TYR A 137 7.42 7.51 2.83
C TYR A 137 7.55 6.24 3.67
N VAL A 138 7.76 5.09 3.03
CA VAL A 138 7.64 3.78 3.69
C VAL A 138 8.94 3.27 4.32
N SER A 139 10.10 3.82 3.95
CA SER A 139 11.44 3.34 4.39
C SER A 139 11.63 3.28 5.91
N CYS A 140 10.85 4.05 6.67
CA CYS A 140 10.89 4.09 8.14
C CYS A 140 9.89 3.15 8.83
N TRP A 141 9.05 2.43 8.07
CA TRP A 141 8.10 1.47 8.63
C TRP A 141 8.82 0.27 9.23
N ARG A 142 8.47 -0.05 10.47
CA ARG A 142 9.05 -1.18 11.19
C ARG A 142 8.56 -2.48 10.57
N ASN A 143 9.48 -3.43 10.35
CA ASN A 143 9.20 -4.75 9.79
C ASN A 143 8.44 -4.65 8.44
N LEU A 144 8.94 -3.77 7.56
CA LEU A 144 8.46 -3.63 6.19
C LEU A 144 8.97 -4.78 5.31
N HIS A 145 8.05 -5.42 4.59
CA HIS A 145 8.32 -6.43 3.58
C HIS A 145 7.87 -5.92 2.22
N VAL A 146 8.83 -5.55 1.35
CA VAL A 146 8.54 -5.06 0.01
C VAL A 146 8.54 -6.22 -0.99
N HIS A 147 7.48 -6.32 -1.80
CA HIS A 147 7.31 -7.24 -2.91
C HIS A 147 7.35 -6.40 -4.19
N CYS A 148 8.52 -6.33 -4.83
CA CYS A 148 8.75 -5.52 -6.01
C CYS A 148 9.74 -6.25 -6.92
N MET A 149 9.44 -6.31 -8.21
CA MET A 149 10.34 -6.88 -9.21
C MET A 149 11.47 -5.90 -9.52
N THR A 150 12.51 -6.37 -10.20
CA THR A 150 13.44 -5.46 -10.86
C THR A 150 12.81 -4.85 -12.10
N GLN A 151 13.37 -3.72 -12.57
CA GLN A 151 12.90 -3.07 -13.80
C GLN A 151 12.91 -4.03 -15.00
N SER A 152 13.96 -4.83 -15.13
CA SER A 152 14.11 -5.80 -16.23
C SER A 152 13.12 -6.96 -16.15
N GLU A 153 12.80 -7.44 -14.95
CA GLU A 153 11.81 -8.50 -14.80
C GLU A 153 10.39 -7.98 -15.09
N TYR A 154 10.12 -6.71 -14.79
CA TYR A 154 8.83 -6.06 -15.01
C TYR A 154 8.52 -5.75 -16.49
N GLU A 155 9.50 -5.89 -17.39
CA GLU A 155 9.27 -5.75 -18.84
C GLU A 155 8.42 -6.89 -19.42
N ASP A 156 8.35 -8.03 -18.73
CA ASP A 156 7.46 -9.14 -19.05
C ASP A 156 6.12 -8.96 -18.31
N GLU A 157 5.10 -8.49 -19.04
CA GLU A 157 3.77 -8.19 -18.49
C GLU A 157 3.10 -9.42 -17.86
N GLU A 158 3.28 -10.62 -18.45
CA GLU A 158 2.70 -11.86 -17.92
C GLU A 158 3.37 -12.23 -16.59
N ALA A 159 4.71 -12.20 -16.56
CA ALA A 159 5.46 -12.44 -15.33
C ALA A 159 5.17 -11.39 -14.24
N ALA A 160 4.94 -10.14 -14.62
CA ALA A 160 4.58 -9.06 -13.70
C ALA A 160 3.22 -9.30 -13.02
N GLU A 161 2.20 -9.67 -13.80
CA GLU A 161 0.87 -10.00 -13.28
C GLU A 161 0.91 -11.25 -12.40
N GLU A 162 1.62 -12.31 -12.80
CA GLU A 162 1.80 -13.51 -11.97
C GLU A 162 2.50 -13.19 -10.63
N PHE A 163 3.54 -12.36 -10.67
CA PHE A 163 4.26 -11.94 -9.47
C PHE A 163 3.38 -11.14 -8.52
N LYS A 164 2.54 -10.24 -9.04
CA LYS A 164 1.57 -9.47 -8.25
C LYS A 164 0.58 -10.39 -7.54
N ILE A 165 -0.01 -11.34 -8.25
CA ILE A 165 -0.95 -12.32 -7.70
C ILE A 165 -0.27 -13.16 -6.61
N ALA A 166 0.91 -13.68 -6.88
CA ALA A 166 1.63 -14.51 -5.92
C ALA A 166 2.10 -13.70 -4.69
N SER A 167 2.48 -12.44 -4.88
CA SER A 167 2.78 -11.50 -3.79
C SER A 167 1.56 -11.30 -2.92
N PHE A 168 0.38 -11.02 -3.52
CA PHE A 168 -0.88 -10.89 -2.80
C PHE A 168 -1.20 -12.15 -1.97
N VAL A 169 -1.10 -13.34 -2.56
CA VAL A 169 -1.31 -14.62 -1.86
C VAL A 169 -0.34 -14.76 -0.66
N ASN A 170 0.94 -14.44 -0.87
CA ASN A 170 1.96 -14.52 0.18
C ASN A 170 1.77 -13.47 1.29
N MET A 171 1.18 -12.32 1.00
CA MET A 171 0.87 -11.30 2.00
C MET A 171 -0.23 -11.82 2.96
N VAL A 172 -1.31 -12.39 2.42
CA VAL A 172 -2.50 -12.76 3.19
C VAL A 172 -2.48 -14.14 3.82
N ARG A 173 -1.57 -15.05 3.42
CA ARG A 173 -1.60 -16.47 3.81
C ARG A 173 -1.61 -16.77 5.32
N ASP A 174 -1.12 -15.85 6.15
CA ASP A 174 -1.05 -16.01 7.61
C ASP A 174 -2.23 -15.36 8.34
N CYS A 175 -3.21 -14.81 7.60
CA CYS A 175 -4.41 -14.19 8.13
C CYS A 175 -5.58 -15.17 8.08
N SER A 176 -6.55 -15.00 8.99
CA SER A 176 -7.87 -15.64 8.93
C SER A 176 -8.98 -14.60 8.80
N ARG A 177 -8.80 -13.43 9.40
CA ARG A 177 -9.70 -12.27 9.30
C ARG A 177 -8.98 -11.08 8.68
N ILE A 178 -9.59 -10.44 7.69
CA ILE A 178 -9.01 -9.31 6.97
C ILE A 178 -9.94 -8.11 7.07
N GLY A 179 -9.41 -6.99 7.55
CA GLY A 179 -10.09 -5.71 7.58
C GLY A 179 -10.00 -5.02 6.22
N ILE A 180 -11.13 -4.55 5.71
CA ILE A 180 -11.22 -3.80 4.45
C ILE A 180 -11.66 -2.36 4.77
N PRO A 181 -10.88 -1.34 4.37
CA PRO A 181 -11.33 0.06 4.44
C PRO A 181 -12.31 0.30 3.29
N TYR A 182 -13.56 -0.13 3.47
CA TYR A 182 -14.54 -0.23 2.38
C TYR A 182 -15.13 1.12 1.96
N SER A 183 -15.35 2.02 2.91
CA SER A 183 -15.99 3.33 2.73
C SER A 183 -15.04 4.48 3.08
N SER A 184 -15.24 5.64 2.46
CA SER A 184 -14.59 6.90 2.84
C SER A 184 -15.48 7.70 3.81
N GLU A 185 -14.92 8.62 4.61
CA GLU A 185 -15.69 9.37 5.63
C GLU A 185 -16.84 10.20 5.02
N GLY A 186 -16.69 10.62 3.76
CA GLY A 186 -17.70 11.35 2.99
C GLY A 186 -18.67 10.50 2.17
N HIS A 187 -18.40 9.20 1.98
CA HIS A 187 -19.18 8.32 1.13
C HIS A 187 -19.39 6.94 1.78
N LEU A 188 -20.36 6.91 2.71
CA LEU A 188 -20.76 5.71 3.44
C LEU A 188 -21.43 4.69 2.51
N GLN A 189 -20.89 3.48 2.47
CA GLN A 189 -21.46 2.36 1.75
C GLN A 189 -21.74 1.20 2.70
N THR A 190 -22.86 0.50 2.49
CA THR A 190 -23.13 -0.75 3.21
C THR A 190 -22.09 -1.79 2.79
N PHE A 191 -21.36 -2.34 3.77
CA PHE A 191 -20.36 -3.36 3.51
C PHE A 191 -20.97 -4.61 2.86
N ASP A 192 -20.46 -4.98 1.69
CA ASP A 192 -20.86 -6.18 0.96
C ASP A 192 -19.60 -6.95 0.53
N MET A 193 -19.35 -8.08 1.20
CA MET A 193 -18.21 -8.94 0.90
C MET A 193 -18.23 -9.47 -0.55
N PHE A 194 -19.40 -9.60 -1.18
CA PHE A 194 -19.51 -10.07 -2.56
C PHE A 194 -19.09 -9.00 -3.57
N ILE A 195 -19.08 -7.71 -3.18
CA ILE A 195 -18.48 -6.65 -3.99
C ILE A 195 -16.96 -6.74 -3.92
N VAL A 196 -16.40 -6.99 -2.71
CA VAL A 196 -14.96 -7.21 -2.53
C VAL A 196 -14.49 -8.46 -3.27
N GLU A 197 -15.26 -9.55 -3.23
CA GLU A 197 -14.94 -10.77 -3.99
C GLU A 197 -14.82 -10.50 -5.51
N LYS A 198 -15.49 -9.48 -6.03
CA LYS A 198 -15.47 -9.11 -7.47
C LYS A 198 -14.32 -8.16 -7.84
N TRP A 199 -13.48 -7.77 -6.89
CA TRP A 199 -12.27 -6.99 -7.17
C TRP A 199 -11.28 -7.82 -8.01
N PRO A 200 -10.66 -7.25 -9.06
CA PRO A 200 -9.78 -8.01 -9.96
C PRO A 200 -8.71 -8.85 -9.25
N ILE A 201 -7.92 -8.26 -8.34
CA ILE A 201 -6.88 -9.00 -7.62
C ILE A 201 -7.45 -10.07 -6.68
N VAL A 202 -8.65 -9.83 -6.13
CA VAL A 202 -9.35 -10.78 -5.27
C VAL A 202 -9.89 -11.96 -6.09
N GLN A 203 -10.41 -11.72 -7.28
CA GLN A 203 -10.76 -12.78 -8.24
C GLN A 203 -9.52 -13.58 -8.67
N ALA A 204 -8.40 -12.91 -8.91
CA ALA A 204 -7.14 -13.55 -9.29
C ALA A 204 -6.60 -14.50 -8.21
N PHE A 205 -6.97 -14.30 -6.94
CA PHE A 205 -6.65 -15.23 -5.86
C PHE A 205 -7.15 -16.66 -6.13
N ALA A 206 -8.28 -16.80 -6.84
CA ALA A 206 -8.88 -18.10 -7.11
C ALA A 206 -8.18 -18.88 -8.25
N LEU A 207 -7.25 -18.25 -8.98
CA LEU A 207 -6.55 -18.88 -10.10
C LEU A 207 -5.75 -20.09 -9.64
N GLU A 208 -5.89 -21.21 -10.36
CA GLU A 208 -5.12 -22.42 -10.10
C GLU A 208 -3.64 -22.23 -10.49
N GLY A 209 -2.73 -22.82 -9.71
CA GLY A 209 -1.28 -22.76 -9.95
C GLY A 209 -0.60 -21.56 -9.29
N ILE A 210 -1.07 -20.34 -9.56
CA ILE A 210 -0.46 -19.09 -9.06
C ILE A 210 -1.22 -18.47 -7.88
N GLY A 211 -2.53 -18.68 -7.80
CA GLY A 211 -3.40 -18.13 -6.77
C GLY A 211 -3.37 -18.95 -5.48
N GLY A 212 -4.16 -18.51 -4.50
CA GLY A 212 -4.30 -19.18 -3.21
C GLY A 212 -5.33 -20.31 -3.19
N GLY A 213 -6.03 -20.52 -4.31
CA GLY A 213 -7.01 -21.58 -4.55
C GLY A 213 -8.38 -21.31 -3.91
N GLY A 214 -9.45 -21.40 -4.71
CA GLY A 214 -10.82 -21.15 -4.28
C GLY A 214 -11.15 -19.66 -4.08
N PHE A 215 -12.41 -19.37 -3.75
CA PHE A 215 -12.88 -17.99 -3.50
C PHE A 215 -12.21 -17.39 -2.26
N PHE A 216 -11.89 -16.10 -2.32
CA PHE A 216 -11.15 -15.42 -1.25
C PHE A 216 -11.96 -15.38 0.04
N THR A 217 -13.24 -15.01 -0.05
CA THR A 217 -14.22 -14.97 1.06
C THR A 217 -14.56 -16.33 1.65
N MET A 218 -14.24 -17.44 0.98
CA MET A 218 -14.35 -18.78 1.58
C MET A 218 -13.17 -19.11 2.48
N LYS A 219 -12.03 -18.46 2.27
CA LYS A 219 -10.78 -18.70 3.00
C LYS A 219 -10.55 -17.68 4.11
N TYR A 220 -10.95 -16.43 3.89
CA TYR A 220 -10.77 -15.33 4.83
C TYR A 220 -12.11 -14.68 5.17
N GLU A 221 -12.33 -14.44 6.46
CA GLU A 221 -13.46 -13.64 6.94
C GLU A 221 -13.16 -12.15 6.74
N LEU A 222 -14.00 -11.47 5.95
CA LEU A 222 -13.82 -10.05 5.66
C LEU A 222 -14.64 -9.19 6.62
N MET A 223 -14.03 -8.12 7.10
CA MET A 223 -14.64 -7.19 8.06
C MET A 223 -14.46 -5.76 7.57
N ASP A 224 -15.50 -4.93 7.71
CA ASP A 224 -15.35 -3.50 7.49
C ASP A 224 -14.60 -2.84 8.65
N VAL A 225 -13.55 -2.07 8.33
CA VAL A 225 -12.78 -1.29 9.32
C VAL A 225 -12.91 0.23 9.13
N SER A 226 -13.75 0.69 8.21
CA SER A 226 -13.87 2.10 7.82
C SER A 226 -14.13 3.02 9.03
N GLU A 227 -15.13 2.70 9.87
CA GLU A 227 -15.42 3.51 11.07
C GLU A 227 -14.27 3.57 12.08
N SER A 228 -13.47 2.51 12.19
CA SER A 228 -12.32 2.49 13.09
C SER A 228 -11.20 3.37 12.55
N LEU A 229 -11.04 3.40 11.23
CA LEU A 229 -10.07 4.23 10.54
C LEU A 229 -10.44 5.71 10.58
N TRP A 230 -11.71 6.08 10.40
CA TRP A 230 -12.13 7.49 10.51
C TRP A 230 -11.80 8.06 11.88
N LYS A 231 -12.01 7.29 12.96
CA LYS A 231 -11.59 7.71 14.32
C LYS A 231 -10.08 7.99 14.43
N VAL A 232 -9.26 7.28 13.65
CA VAL A 232 -7.82 7.52 13.55
C VAL A 232 -7.53 8.76 12.72
N PHE A 233 -8.25 8.96 11.61
CA PHE A 233 -8.07 10.09 10.69
C PHE A 233 -8.48 11.43 11.32
N SER A 234 -9.60 11.46 12.06
CA SER A 234 -10.08 12.68 12.74
C SER A 234 -9.20 13.09 13.92
N ALA A 235 -8.28 12.23 14.39
CA ALA A 235 -7.37 12.56 15.47
C ALA A 235 -6.26 13.50 14.98
N MET A 236 -6.24 14.73 15.51
CA MET A 236 -5.22 15.73 15.20
C MET A 236 -3.80 15.15 15.39
N ASP A 237 -2.96 15.33 14.37
CA ASP A 237 -1.56 14.92 14.41
C ASP A 237 -0.64 16.04 13.90
N PRO A 238 0.68 15.92 14.07
CA PRO A 238 1.61 16.96 13.65
C PRO A 238 1.61 17.28 12.15
N VAL A 239 1.09 16.41 11.28
CA VAL A 239 0.90 16.73 9.85
C VAL A 239 -0.38 17.48 9.64
N SER A 240 -1.50 17.04 10.21
CA SER A 240 -2.78 17.75 10.11
C SER A 240 -2.65 19.17 10.68
N LEU A 241 -1.88 19.35 11.77
CA LEU A 241 -1.58 20.67 12.32
C LEU A 241 -0.72 21.52 11.37
N GLU A 242 0.29 20.94 10.73
CA GLU A 242 1.13 21.65 9.76
C GLU A 242 0.31 22.13 8.57
N VAL A 243 -0.56 21.29 8.01
CA VAL A 243 -1.49 21.64 6.93
C VAL A 243 -2.37 22.83 7.33
N LEU A 244 -3.04 22.74 8.49
CA LEU A 244 -3.88 23.83 9.00
C LEU A 244 -3.10 25.14 9.17
N LEU A 245 -1.87 25.08 9.69
CA LEU A 245 -1.03 26.27 9.86
C LEU A 245 -0.60 26.88 8.51
N THR A 246 -0.38 26.06 7.50
CA THR A 246 -0.02 26.52 6.15
C THR A 246 -1.20 27.03 5.34
N GLU A 247 -2.40 26.47 5.52
CA GLU A 247 -3.62 26.91 4.83
C GLU A 247 -4.17 28.23 5.36
N VAL A 248 -3.99 28.53 6.64
CA VAL A 248 -4.48 29.79 7.27
C VAL A 248 -3.59 31.00 6.92
N CYS A 249 -2.44 30.80 6.27
CA CYS A 249 -1.48 31.85 5.93
C CYS A 249 -1.45 32.25 4.44
N LEU A 250 -2.45 31.85 3.65
CA LEU A 250 -2.70 32.31 2.28
C LEU A 250 -4.01 33.09 2.20
#